data_AF-A0A256FHP8-F1
#
_entry.id   AF-A0A256FHP8-F1
#
_cell.length_a   1.000
_cell.length_b   1.000
_cell.length_c   1.000
_cell.angle_alpha   90.00
_cell.angle_beta   90.00
_cell.angle_gamma   90.00
#
_symmetry.space_group_name_H-M   'P 1'
#
loop_
_entity.id
_entity.type
_entity.pdbx_description
1 polymer ?
#
loop_
_entity_poly.entity_id
_entity_poly.type
_entity_poly.pdbx_seq_one_letter_code
_entity_poly.pdbx_strand_id
1 'polypeptide(L)'
;MQYKLIKFGPEGYPLFYYCEMTYPPVTNEEGEAITVNPDIPADAHAVTDQQWQDAQSMKLWLSPDGEITVPPEPEPIEMPDPVVILPAVTLWERTSKKEAADIEAAMETQDARSRNIFRTATTFRSDHELWPLLEQMATELFGEARAAELLAA
;
A
#
# COMPACT_ATOMS: atom_id res chain seq x y z
N MET A 1 27.92 1.81 37.14
CA MET A 1 26.77 2.44 36.46
C MET A 1 25.91 1.30 35.90
N GLN A 2 24.71 1.51 35.40
CA GLN A 2 24.06 0.52 34.53
C GLN A 2 23.40 1.31 33.41
N TYR A 3 23.94 1.23 32.19
CA TYR A 3 23.39 1.97 31.05
C TYR A 3 22.81 1.07 29.97
N LYS A 4 21.82 1.62 29.30
CA LYS A 4 21.17 1.12 28.10
C LYS A 4 20.96 2.30 27.17
N LEU A 5 21.62 2.27 26.01
CA LEU A 5 21.54 3.30 25.00
C LEU A 5 21.11 2.67 23.66
N ILE A 6 20.29 3.39 22.91
CA ILE A 6 19.84 2.98 21.58
C ILE A 6 20.17 4.10 20.59
N LYS A 7 20.81 3.73 19.49
CA LYS A 7 20.94 4.62 18.33
C LYS A 7 19.75 4.35 17.41
N PHE A 8 18.97 5.39 17.17
CA PHE A 8 17.84 5.36 16.25
C PHE A 8 18.29 5.72 14.83
N GLY A 9 17.58 5.17 13.84
CA GLY A 9 17.77 5.48 12.44
C GLY A 9 17.10 6.79 12.03
N PRO A 10 17.31 7.23 10.78
CA PRO A 10 16.64 8.41 10.24
C PRO A 10 15.11 8.29 10.24
N GLU A 11 14.59 7.08 10.12
CA GLU A 11 13.15 6.77 10.20
C GLU A 11 12.63 6.67 11.64
N GLY A 12 13.46 6.96 12.64
CA GLY A 12 13.10 6.89 14.06
C GLY A 12 13.09 5.49 14.67
N TYR A 13 13.37 4.43 13.91
CA TYR A 13 13.40 3.06 14.45
C TYR A 13 14.73 2.71 15.13
N PRO A 14 14.74 1.89 16.20
CA PRO A 14 15.96 1.38 16.83
C PRO A 14 16.85 0.64 15.83
N LEU A 15 18.13 1.05 15.72
CA LEU A 15 19.11 0.39 14.84
C LEU A 15 20.20 -0.34 15.61
N PHE A 16 20.78 0.30 16.64
CA PHE A 16 21.89 -0.26 17.40
C PHE A 16 21.67 -0.14 18.90
N TYR A 17 22.09 -1.17 19.63
CA TYR A 17 21.83 -1.37 21.05
C TYR A 17 23.14 -1.44 21.82
N TYR A 18 23.30 -0.58 22.82
CA TYR A 18 24.51 -0.47 23.63
C TYR A 18 24.18 -0.65 25.11
N CYS A 19 24.81 -1.63 25.76
CA CYS A 19 24.71 -1.83 27.20
C CYS A 19 26.06 -2.27 27.76
N GLU A 20 26.21 -2.25 29.07
CA GLU A 20 27.49 -2.56 29.74
C GLU A 20 28.02 -3.98 29.48
N MET A 21 27.15 -4.91 29.10
CA MET A 21 27.57 -6.29 28.77
C MET A 21 28.32 -6.36 27.44
N THR A 22 27.89 -5.59 26.45
CA THR A 22 28.48 -5.59 25.10
C THR A 22 29.51 -4.49 24.92
N TYR A 23 29.31 -3.36 25.61
CA TYR A 23 30.20 -2.22 25.64
C TYR A 23 30.49 -1.91 27.11
N PRO A 24 31.52 -2.48 27.74
CA PRO A 24 31.82 -2.24 29.15
C PRO A 24 32.27 -0.78 29.38
N PRO A 25 31.91 -0.17 30.52
CA PRO A 25 32.34 1.18 30.87
C PRO A 25 33.85 1.26 31.09
N VAL A 26 34.40 2.47 31.01
CA VAL A 26 35.80 2.72 31.41
C VAL A 26 35.86 2.72 32.94
N THR A 27 36.82 2.00 33.52
CA THR A 27 37.03 1.90 34.96
C THR A 27 38.31 2.60 35.42
N ASN A 28 38.36 3.04 36.68
CA ASN A 28 39.59 3.51 37.33
C ASN A 28 40.48 2.32 37.78
N GLU A 29 41.63 2.61 38.42
CA GLU A 29 42.56 1.60 38.94
C GLU A 29 41.93 0.71 40.05
N GLU A 30 40.86 1.18 40.69
CA GLU A 30 40.10 0.46 41.71
C GLU A 30 38.96 -0.40 41.11
N GLY A 31 38.76 -0.34 39.79
CA GLY A 31 37.73 -1.09 39.07
C GLY A 31 36.35 -0.40 39.06
N GLU A 32 36.24 0.83 39.55
CA GLU A 32 34.99 1.60 39.55
C GLU A 32 34.72 2.23 38.19
N ALA A 33 33.49 2.10 37.70
CA ALA A 33 33.06 2.69 36.42
C ALA A 33 33.01 4.22 36.51
N ILE A 34 33.81 4.91 35.70
CA ILE A 34 33.93 6.37 35.70
C ILE A 34 33.27 7.03 34.49
N THR A 35 33.11 6.33 33.36
CA THR A 35 32.40 6.85 32.19
C THR A 35 31.84 5.72 31.31
N VAL A 36 30.84 6.05 30.48
CA VAL A 36 30.36 5.17 29.41
C VAL A 36 31.50 4.82 28.45
N ASN A 37 31.36 3.69 27.77
CA ASN A 37 32.32 3.28 26.74
C ASN A 37 32.40 4.34 25.62
N PRO A 38 33.60 4.85 25.27
CA PRO A 38 33.76 5.91 24.27
C PRO A 38 33.45 5.48 22.84
N ASP A 39 33.35 4.17 22.55
CA ASP A 39 32.95 3.66 21.24
C ASP A 39 31.44 3.78 21.00
N ILE A 40 30.66 4.13 22.03
CA ILE A 40 29.23 4.37 21.89
C ILE A 40 29.02 5.74 21.23
N PRO A 41 28.25 5.82 20.13
CA PRO A 41 27.95 7.09 19.49
C PRO A 41 27.28 8.09 20.44
N ALA A 42 27.71 9.35 20.38
CA ALA A 42 27.17 10.42 21.23
C ALA A 42 25.68 10.73 20.96
N ASP A 43 25.17 10.35 19.80
CA ASP A 43 23.75 10.45 19.42
C ASP A 43 22.93 9.22 19.83
N ALA A 44 23.50 8.28 20.58
CA ALA A 44 22.72 7.20 21.19
C ALA A 44 21.91 7.75 22.37
N HIS A 45 20.62 7.42 22.41
CA HIS A 45 19.70 7.89 23.42
C HIS A 45 19.66 6.91 24.60
N ALA A 46 19.75 7.43 25.82
CA ALA A 46 19.53 6.63 27.01
C ALA A 46 18.07 6.19 27.08
N VAL A 47 17.84 4.91 27.40
CA VAL A 47 16.51 4.33 27.49
C VAL A 47 16.32 3.60 28.81
N THR A 48 15.07 3.53 29.27
CA THR A 48 14.68 2.71 30.41
C THR A 48 14.67 1.22 30.06
N ASP A 49 14.59 0.36 31.07
CA ASP A 49 14.44 -1.09 30.87
C ASP A 49 13.19 -1.44 30.05
N GLN A 50 12.07 -0.74 30.27
CA GLN A 50 10.84 -0.96 29.52
C GLN A 50 11.01 -0.55 28.05
N GLN A 51 11.56 0.64 27.80
CA GLN A 51 11.82 1.11 26.44
C GLN A 51 12.80 0.18 25.70
N TRP A 52 13.79 -0.38 26.39
CA TRP A 52 14.67 -1.39 25.82
C TRP A 52 13.91 -2.65 25.36
N GLN A 53 12.93 -3.13 26.15
CA GLN A 53 12.07 -4.25 25.76
C GLN A 53 11.13 -3.89 24.61
N ASP A 54 10.57 -2.68 24.63
CA ASP A 54 9.69 -2.18 23.58
C ASP A 54 10.45 -2.07 22.24
N ALA A 55 11.71 -1.62 22.27
CA ALA A 55 12.56 -1.57 21.09
C ALA A 55 12.80 -2.96 20.48
N GLN A 56 13.08 -3.97 21.32
CA GLN A 56 13.22 -5.36 20.90
C GLN A 56 11.94 -5.95 20.29
N SER A 57 10.79 -5.36 20.63
CA SER A 57 9.47 -5.76 20.11
C SER A 57 8.97 -4.85 18.98
N MET A 58 9.81 -3.95 18.43
CA MET A 58 9.45 -2.95 17.42
C MET A 58 8.30 -2.02 17.86
N LYS A 59 8.20 -1.74 19.16
CA LYS A 59 7.20 -0.84 19.78
C LYS A 59 7.78 0.47 20.27
N LEU A 60 9.04 0.74 19.94
CA LEU A 60 9.73 1.97 20.28
C LEU A 60 10.10 2.72 19.01
N TRP A 61 9.91 4.03 19.05
CA TRP A 61 10.22 4.94 17.95
C TRP A 61 10.68 6.28 18.49
N LEU A 62 11.66 6.90 17.84
CA LEU A 62 12.10 8.25 18.10
C LEU A 62 11.41 9.19 17.12
N SER A 63 10.59 10.09 17.62
CA SER A 63 9.86 11.04 16.79
C SER A 63 10.80 12.07 16.15
N PRO A 64 10.38 12.72 15.04
CA PRO A 64 11.10 13.86 14.47
C PRO A 64 11.36 15.00 15.47
N ASP A 65 10.52 15.12 16.51
CA ASP A 65 10.65 16.09 17.58
C ASP A 65 11.67 15.67 18.67
N GLY A 66 12.26 14.47 18.53
CA GLY A 66 13.25 13.92 19.44
C GLY A 66 12.67 13.19 20.66
N GLU A 67 11.37 12.89 20.66
CA GLU A 67 10.71 12.18 21.75
C GLU A 67 10.62 10.68 21.50
N ILE A 68 10.91 9.89 22.53
CA ILE A 68 10.77 8.43 22.45
C ILE A 68 9.30 8.06 22.71
N THR A 69 8.64 7.51 21.71
CA THR A 69 7.21 7.18 21.70
C THR A 69 6.97 5.80 21.05
N VAL A 70 5.70 5.49 20.75
CA VAL A 70 5.34 4.32 19.95
C VAL A 70 5.45 4.65 18.45
N PRO A 71 5.76 3.66 17.59
CA PRO A 71 5.78 3.86 16.16
C PRO A 71 4.47 4.45 15.62
N PRO A 72 4.55 5.30 14.58
CA PRO A 72 3.35 5.79 13.91
C PRO A 72 2.58 4.60 13.31
N GLU A 73 1.25 4.71 13.28
CA GLU A 73 0.41 3.74 12.59
C GLU A 73 0.77 3.73 11.10
N PRO A 74 0.93 2.55 10.46
CA PRO A 74 1.22 2.50 9.04
C PRO A 74 0.08 3.16 8.24
N GLU A 75 0.46 3.94 7.23
CA GLU A 75 -0.53 4.52 6.33
C GLU A 75 -1.32 3.42 5.61
N PRO A 76 -2.64 3.57 5.43
CA PRO A 76 -3.43 2.64 4.64
C PRO A 76 -2.85 2.53 3.23
N ILE A 77 -2.58 1.31 2.78
CA ILE A 77 -2.17 1.07 1.39
C ILE A 77 -3.43 1.17 0.53
N GLU A 78 -3.53 2.20 -0.31
CA GLU A 78 -4.56 2.27 -1.35
C GLU A 78 -4.28 1.18 -2.40
N MET A 79 -5.07 0.11 -2.38
CA MET A 79 -5.06 -0.85 -3.47
C MET A 79 -5.81 -0.26 -4.67
N PRO A 80 -5.23 -0.26 -5.87
CA PRO A 80 -5.97 0.18 -7.06
C PRO A 80 -7.19 -0.72 -7.26
N ASP A 81 -8.29 -0.13 -7.73
CA ASP A 81 -9.48 -0.88 -8.07
C ASP A 81 -9.14 -1.96 -9.12
N PRO A 82 -9.68 -3.18 -8.98
CA PRO A 82 -9.43 -4.24 -9.94
C PRO A 82 -9.95 -3.82 -11.33
N VAL A 83 -9.06 -3.85 -12.33
CA VAL A 83 -9.43 -3.57 -13.72
C VAL A 83 -10.06 -4.81 -14.34
N VAL A 84 -11.34 -4.72 -14.72
CA VAL A 84 -12.02 -5.75 -15.50
C VAL A 84 -11.49 -5.67 -16.92
N ILE A 85 -11.09 -6.82 -17.48
CA ILE A 85 -10.66 -6.94 -18.87
C ILE A 85 -11.59 -7.95 -19.54
N LEU A 86 -12.54 -7.45 -20.32
CA LEU A 86 -13.51 -8.26 -21.04
C LEU A 86 -13.08 -8.40 -22.51
N PRO A 87 -12.74 -9.61 -23.00
CA PRO A 87 -12.52 -9.81 -24.42
C PRO A 87 -13.79 -9.52 -25.22
N ALA A 88 -13.66 -8.85 -26.37
CA ALA A 88 -14.82 -8.50 -27.19
C ALA A 88 -15.57 -9.75 -27.67
N VAL A 89 -14.85 -10.84 -27.98
CA VAL A 89 -15.45 -12.13 -28.34
C VAL A 89 -16.32 -12.67 -27.20
N THR A 90 -15.85 -12.59 -25.95
CA THR A 90 -16.60 -13.04 -24.78
C THR A 90 -17.91 -12.29 -24.61
N LEU A 91 -17.91 -10.97 -24.82
CA LEU A 91 -19.14 -10.16 -24.81
C LEU A 91 -20.15 -10.72 -25.83
N TRP A 92 -19.73 -10.92 -27.07
CA TRP A 92 -20.61 -11.40 -28.14
C TRP A 92 -21.09 -12.83 -27.94
N GLU A 93 -20.25 -13.71 -27.39
CA GLU A 93 -20.62 -15.09 -27.05
C GLU A 93 -21.66 -15.15 -25.91
N ARG A 94 -21.63 -14.19 -24.98
CA ARG A 94 -22.61 -14.08 -23.89
C ARG A 94 -23.94 -13.47 -24.35
N THR A 95 -23.94 -12.68 -25.42
CA THR A 95 -25.16 -12.09 -26.00
C THR A 95 -25.90 -13.08 -26.89
N SER A 96 -27.23 -13.08 -26.79
CA SER A 96 -28.10 -13.68 -27.80
C SER A 96 -28.08 -12.86 -29.09
N LYS A 97 -28.52 -13.47 -30.21
CA LYS A 97 -28.60 -12.78 -31.52
C LYS A 97 -29.45 -11.50 -31.47
N LYS A 98 -30.50 -11.49 -30.66
CA LYS A 98 -31.35 -10.30 -30.48
C LYS A 98 -30.61 -9.22 -29.69
N GLU A 99 -29.99 -9.58 -28.56
CA GLU A 99 -29.20 -8.64 -27.76
C GLU A 99 -28.05 -8.03 -28.58
N ALA A 100 -27.37 -8.84 -29.40
CA ALA A 100 -26.32 -8.35 -30.30
C ALA A 100 -26.84 -7.30 -31.29
N ALA A 101 -28.00 -7.55 -31.91
CA ALA A 101 -28.63 -6.59 -32.82
C ALA A 101 -29.08 -5.30 -32.10
N ASP A 102 -29.57 -5.42 -30.87
CA ASP A 102 -29.98 -4.27 -30.05
C ASP A 102 -28.75 -3.42 -29.66
N ILE A 103 -27.60 -4.05 -29.33
CA ILE A 103 -26.33 -3.35 -29.08
C ILE A 103 -25.84 -2.64 -30.35
N GLU A 104 -25.87 -3.29 -31.51
CA GLU A 104 -25.47 -2.66 -32.77
C GLU A 104 -26.34 -1.44 -33.09
N ALA A 105 -27.66 -1.53 -32.89
CA ALA A 105 -28.57 -0.43 -33.09
C ALA A 105 -28.30 0.75 -32.14
N ALA A 106 -28.03 0.47 -30.86
CA ALA A 106 -27.64 1.50 -29.90
C ALA A 106 -26.29 2.14 -30.27
N MET A 107 -25.34 1.34 -30.73
CA MET A 107 -24.01 1.81 -31.14
C MET A 107 -24.09 2.77 -32.35
N GLU A 108 -25.04 2.59 -33.28
CA GLU A 108 -25.24 3.50 -34.42
C GLU A 108 -25.63 4.93 -34.02
N THR A 109 -26.12 5.13 -32.78
CA THR A 109 -26.43 6.47 -32.25
C THR A 109 -25.20 7.22 -31.74
N GLN A 110 -24.09 6.52 -31.52
CA GLN A 110 -22.85 7.08 -30.97
C GLN A 110 -22.04 7.84 -32.03
N ASP A 111 -21.14 8.70 -31.58
CA ASP A 111 -20.25 9.44 -32.47
C ASP A 111 -19.29 8.50 -33.23
N ALA A 112 -18.71 9.00 -34.32
CA ALA A 112 -17.87 8.19 -35.20
C ALA A 112 -16.61 7.63 -34.49
N ARG A 113 -16.04 8.34 -33.50
CA ARG A 113 -14.87 7.86 -32.76
C ARG A 113 -15.27 6.68 -31.88
N SER A 114 -16.33 6.83 -31.07
CA SER A 114 -16.80 5.76 -30.18
C SER A 114 -17.17 4.49 -30.95
N ARG A 115 -17.91 4.62 -32.06
CA ARG A 115 -18.26 3.48 -32.94
C ARG A 115 -17.03 2.76 -33.49
N ASN A 116 -16.04 3.50 -33.98
CA ASN A 116 -14.84 2.90 -34.56
C ASN A 116 -13.96 2.22 -33.51
N ILE A 117 -13.84 2.81 -32.31
CA ILE A 117 -13.10 2.18 -31.20
C ILE A 117 -13.80 0.90 -30.78
N PHE A 118 -15.12 0.94 -30.55
CA PHE A 118 -15.87 -0.24 -30.14
C PHE A 118 -15.80 -1.40 -31.15
N ARG A 119 -15.92 -1.09 -32.46
CA ARG A 119 -15.84 -2.10 -33.53
C ARG A 119 -14.46 -2.74 -33.71
N THR A 120 -13.40 -1.99 -33.42
CA THR A 120 -12.01 -2.47 -33.60
C THR A 120 -11.39 -3.01 -32.32
N ALA A 121 -12.03 -2.78 -31.17
CA ALA A 121 -11.57 -3.26 -29.88
C ALA A 121 -11.53 -4.78 -29.83
N THR A 122 -10.40 -5.32 -29.40
CA THR A 122 -10.25 -6.74 -29.05
C THR A 122 -10.61 -7.00 -27.60
N THR A 123 -10.52 -5.98 -26.75
CA THR A 123 -10.80 -6.02 -25.31
C THR A 123 -11.45 -4.71 -24.86
N PHE A 124 -12.35 -4.81 -23.88
CA PHE A 124 -12.93 -3.69 -23.14
C PHE A 124 -12.34 -3.71 -21.73
N ARG A 125 -11.84 -2.57 -21.26
CA ARG A 125 -11.22 -2.46 -19.94
C ARG A 125 -11.99 -1.48 -19.07
N SER A 126 -12.18 -1.80 -17.79
CA SER A 126 -12.92 -0.92 -16.87
C SER A 126 -12.22 0.41 -16.56
N ASP A 127 -10.91 0.49 -16.80
CA ASP A 127 -10.13 1.72 -16.68
C ASP A 127 -10.10 2.56 -17.97
N HIS A 128 -10.82 2.14 -19.02
CA HIS A 128 -10.90 2.86 -20.29
C HIS A 128 -12.03 3.91 -20.30
N GLU A 129 -11.81 5.04 -20.97
CA GLU A 129 -12.77 6.17 -21.05
C GLU A 129 -14.17 5.80 -21.61
N LEU A 130 -14.27 4.70 -22.36
CA LEU A 130 -15.51 4.21 -22.97
C LEU A 130 -16.22 3.12 -22.17
N TRP A 131 -15.64 2.66 -21.05
CA TRP A 131 -16.29 1.67 -20.20
C TRP A 131 -17.62 2.15 -19.61
N PRO A 132 -17.74 3.39 -19.10
CA PRO A 132 -19.01 3.90 -18.59
C PRO A 132 -20.10 3.93 -19.67
N LEU A 133 -19.71 4.22 -20.92
CA LEU A 133 -20.65 4.17 -22.05
C LEU A 133 -21.16 2.74 -22.29
N LEU A 134 -20.27 1.74 -22.24
CA LEU A 134 -20.64 0.33 -22.39
C LEU A 134 -21.57 -0.15 -21.26
N GLU A 135 -21.23 0.18 -20.01
CA GLU A 135 -22.08 -0.13 -18.84
C GLU A 135 -23.46 0.53 -18.94
N GLN A 136 -23.49 1.81 -19.32
CA GLN A 136 -24.74 2.55 -19.50
C GLN A 136 -25.61 1.90 -20.59
N MET A 137 -25.04 1.64 -21.77
CA MET A 137 -25.81 1.01 -22.87
C MET A 137 -26.31 -0.38 -22.49
N ALA A 138 -25.48 -1.21 -21.86
CA ALA A 138 -25.90 -2.55 -21.43
C ALA A 138 -27.01 -2.48 -20.38
N THR A 139 -26.93 -1.52 -19.45
CA THR A 139 -27.93 -1.33 -18.40
C THR A 139 -29.25 -0.79 -18.96
N GLU A 140 -29.20 0.17 -19.89
CA GLU A 140 -30.39 0.72 -20.54
C GLU A 140 -31.11 -0.30 -21.42
N LEU A 141 -30.36 -1.14 -22.15
CA LEU A 141 -30.93 -2.14 -23.06
C LEU A 141 -31.44 -3.39 -22.33
N PHE A 142 -30.74 -3.85 -21.29
CA PHE A 142 -30.96 -5.18 -20.70
C PHE A 142 -31.24 -5.16 -19.19
N GLY A 143 -31.10 -4.02 -18.53
CA GLY A 143 -31.20 -3.88 -17.08
C GLY A 143 -29.91 -4.24 -16.34
N GLU A 144 -29.81 -3.78 -15.08
CA GLU A 144 -28.58 -3.88 -14.27
C GLU A 144 -28.08 -5.32 -14.10
N ALA A 145 -28.98 -6.28 -13.82
CA ALA A 145 -28.58 -7.67 -13.59
C ALA A 145 -27.95 -8.30 -14.83
N ARG A 146 -28.56 -8.09 -16.01
CA ARG A 146 -28.05 -8.65 -17.27
C ARG A 146 -26.79 -7.93 -17.73
N ALA A 147 -26.71 -6.61 -17.54
CA ALA A 147 -25.50 -5.84 -17.82
C ALA A 147 -24.30 -6.34 -17.00
N ALA A 148 -24.50 -6.59 -15.69
CA ALA A 148 -23.46 -7.14 -14.83
C ALA A 148 -22.99 -8.53 -15.28
N GLU A 149 -23.90 -9.41 -15.72
CA GLU A 149 -23.52 -10.72 -16.28
C GLU A 149 -22.71 -10.59 -17.59
N LEU A 150 -23.12 -9.69 -18.47
CA LEU A 150 -22.44 -9.48 -19.76
C LEU A 150 -21.03 -8.89 -19.56
N LEU A 151 -20.88 -7.95 -18.63
CA LEU A 151 -19.66 -7.19 -18.38
C LEU A 151 -18.76 -7.76 -17.28
N ALA A 152 -19.14 -8.88 -16.68
CA ALA A 152 -18.31 -9.60 -15.73
C ALA A 152 -16.95 -9.98 -16.33
N ALA A 153 -15.93 -10.14 -15.48
CA ALA A 153 -14.62 -10.67 -15.88
C ALA A 153 -14.71 -12.09 -16.48
#